data_AF-A0A821VVQ7-F1
#
_entry.id   AF-A0A821VVQ7-F1
#
_cell.length_a   1.000
_cell.length_b   1.000
_cell.length_c   1.000
_cell.angle_alpha   90.00
_cell.angle_beta   90.00
_cell.angle_gamma   90.00
#
_symmetry.space_group_name_H-M   'P 1'
#
loop_
_entity.id
_entity.type
_entity.pdbx_description
1 polymer ?
#
loop_
_entity_poly.entity_id
_entity_poly.type
_entity_poly.pdbx_seq_one_letter_code
_entity_poly.pdbx_strand_id
1 'polypeptide(L)'
;MLSTTTKQKLDVSFTSKILISFLLIIPIVSLYYFLITTKTSSSIFNVLVPSLARSSSSSSRQLNCNQCELSMKESDNWFCESDSDWRRRKILHHIQNKRNRMSDTRPLFFQNNWEPTIQCEFERRLGNIGDGGKWICDIHRFGPMNTTHILVYSLGSNGDFSFESSIKELFLNAEIHTFDMGLFKCPENVCTFHQVFLGSGKNDSSKSLQMVMNELGHQNRQIHILKVDIEG
;
A
#
# COMPACT_ATOMS: atom_id res chain seq x y z
N MET A 1 71.87 28.62 16.42
CA MET A 1 70.85 29.68 16.61
C MET A 1 69.65 29.04 17.30
N LEU A 2 69.35 29.50 18.52
CA LEU A 2 68.34 28.92 19.41
C LEU A 2 66.91 29.22 18.92
N SER A 3 66.04 28.20 18.93
CA SER A 3 64.59 28.35 18.74
C SER A 3 63.93 28.47 20.12
N THR A 4 63.41 29.66 20.42
CA THR A 4 62.66 29.98 21.64
C THR A 4 61.20 29.54 21.50
N THR A 5 60.76 28.63 22.37
CA THR A 5 59.37 28.23 22.53
C THR A 5 58.66 29.13 23.56
N THR A 6 57.68 29.92 23.11
CA THR A 6 56.81 30.73 23.96
C THR A 6 55.60 29.90 24.40
N LYS A 7 55.54 29.49 25.67
CA LYS A 7 54.33 28.91 26.28
C LYS A 7 53.34 30.01 26.64
N GLN A 8 52.19 30.07 25.96
CA GLN A 8 51.05 30.90 26.34
C GLN A 8 50.35 30.28 27.56
N LYS A 9 50.30 31.05 28.65
CA LYS A 9 49.60 30.71 29.89
C LYS A 9 48.11 30.97 29.67
N LEU A 10 47.30 29.92 29.56
CA LEU A 10 45.85 30.04 29.45
C LEU A 10 45.28 30.57 30.77
N ASP A 11 44.57 31.69 30.70
CA ASP A 11 44.04 32.40 31.85
C ASP A 11 42.76 31.72 32.37
N VAL A 12 42.89 30.99 33.48
CA VAL A 12 41.84 30.17 34.13
C VAL A 12 40.62 31.01 34.55
N SER A 13 40.78 32.33 34.66
CA SER A 13 39.71 33.28 34.97
C SER A 13 38.64 33.36 33.86
N PHE A 14 39.04 33.17 32.60
CA PHE A 14 38.12 33.33 31.46
C PHE A 14 37.23 32.10 31.24
N THR A 15 37.78 30.89 31.42
CA THR A 15 37.05 29.63 31.25
C THR A 15 36.00 29.42 32.35
N SER A 16 36.29 29.86 33.58
CA SER A 16 35.35 29.78 34.71
C SER A 16 34.12 30.67 34.50
N LYS A 17 34.30 31.90 33.99
CA LYS A 17 33.18 32.82 33.70
C LYS A 17 32.27 32.32 32.58
N ILE A 18 32.85 31.67 31.56
CA ILE A 18 32.08 31.05 30.47
C ILE A 18 31.26 29.87 30.99
N LEU A 19 31.85 29.00 31.83
CA LEU A 19 31.13 27.86 32.40
C LEU A 19 29.95 28.29 33.28
N ILE A 20 30.15 29.33 34.11
CA ILE A 20 29.09 29.88 34.96
C ILE A 20 27.96 30.49 34.13
N SER A 21 28.29 31.17 33.02
CA SER A 21 27.29 31.71 32.09
C SER A 21 26.44 30.61 31.45
N PHE A 22 27.06 29.52 30.97
CA PHE A 22 26.32 28.38 30.40
C PHE A 22 25.44 27.67 31.43
N LEU A 23 25.91 27.51 32.68
CA LEU A 23 25.13 26.91 33.76
C LEU A 23 23.89 27.72 34.15
N LEU A 24 23.89 29.04 33.94
CA LEU A 24 22.74 29.90 34.22
C LEU A 24 21.78 30.02 33.02
N ILE A 25 22.28 30.04 31.79
CA ILE A 25 21.46 30.26 30.59
C ILE A 25 20.68 29.01 30.17
N ILE A 26 21.30 27.82 30.23
CA ILE A 26 20.67 26.56 29.81
C ILE A 26 19.35 26.25 30.56
N PRO A 27 19.25 26.35 31.91
CA PRO A 27 18.00 26.09 32.60
C PRO A 27 16.92 27.12 32.28
N ILE A 28 17.29 28.39 32.03
CA ILE A 28 16.34 29.45 31.65
C ILE A 28 15.73 29.17 30.27
N VAL A 29 16.56 28.79 29.29
CA VAL A 29 16.09 28.42 27.94
C VAL A 29 15.23 27.16 28.00
N SER A 30 15.62 26.17 28.80
CA SER A 30 14.86 24.93 28.98
C SER A 30 13.49 25.18 29.63
N LEU A 31 13.44 26.04 30.66
CA LEU A 31 12.19 26.45 31.30
C LEU A 31 11.31 27.27 30.35
N TYR A 32 11.88 28.15 29.54
CA TYR A 32 11.15 28.91 28.53
C TYR A 32 10.52 28.00 27.48
N TYR A 33 11.26 27.01 26.96
CA TYR A 33 10.69 26.02 26.03
C TYR A 33 9.61 25.16 26.68
N PHE A 34 9.79 24.74 27.95
CA PHE A 34 8.76 24.00 28.69
C PHE A 34 7.49 24.83 28.93
N LEU A 35 7.62 26.13 29.19
CA LEU A 35 6.47 27.04 29.33
C LEU A 35 5.76 27.28 27.98
N ILE A 36 6.48 27.27 26.87
CA ILE A 36 5.88 27.32 25.52
C ILE A 36 5.12 26.04 25.20
N THR A 37 5.70 24.86 25.47
CA THR A 37 5.03 23.58 25.16
C THR A 37 3.83 23.29 26.05
N THR A 38 3.79 23.83 27.27
CA THR A 38 2.63 23.72 28.16
C THR A 38 1.50 24.70 27.81
N LYS A 39 1.81 25.85 27.19
CA LYS A 39 0.80 26.82 26.74
C LYS A 39 0.05 26.43 25.46
N THR A 40 0.57 25.52 24.64
CA THR A 40 -0.06 25.10 23.37
C THR A 40 -1.06 23.95 23.51
N SER A 41 -1.39 23.49 24.72
CA SER A 41 -2.37 22.40 24.95
C SER A 41 -3.72 22.87 25.53
N SER A 42 -4.11 24.13 25.32
CA SER A 42 -5.43 24.62 25.74
C SER A 42 -6.03 25.64 24.76
N SER A 43 -6.42 25.14 23.59
CA SER A 43 -7.45 25.78 22.76
C SER A 43 -8.18 24.69 21.97
N ILE A 44 -8.98 23.91 22.68
CA ILE A 44 -10.03 23.09 22.07
C ILE A 44 -11.10 24.07 21.60
N PHE A 45 -11.30 24.15 20.29
CA PHE A 45 -12.47 24.76 19.68
C PHE A 45 -13.72 24.08 20.23
N ASN A 46 -14.47 24.78 21.09
CA ASN A 46 -15.82 24.40 21.47
C ASN A 46 -16.77 24.76 20.33
N VAL A 47 -16.88 23.88 19.32
CA VAL A 47 -18.02 23.89 18.42
C VAL A 47 -19.16 23.14 19.12
N LEU A 48 -20.16 23.90 19.55
CA LEU A 48 -21.42 23.39 20.08
C LEU A 48 -22.16 22.63 18.97
N VAL A 49 -22.09 21.30 19.00
CA VAL A 49 -22.99 20.40 18.25
C VAL A 49 -24.08 19.93 19.23
N PRO A 50 -25.38 20.00 18.90
CA PRO A 50 -26.44 19.57 19.80
C PRO A 50 -26.29 18.07 20.13
N SER A 51 -26.41 17.75 21.42
CA SER A 51 -26.34 16.39 21.94
C SER A 51 -27.46 15.51 21.37
N LEU A 52 -27.10 14.54 20.53
CA LEU A 52 -27.90 13.33 20.35
C LEU A 52 -27.29 12.23 21.22
N ALA A 53 -28.19 11.57 21.95
CA ALA A 53 -27.91 10.70 23.06
C ALA A 53 -26.89 9.58 22.75
N ARG A 54 -26.09 9.35 23.78
CA ARG A 54 -25.16 8.24 23.99
C ARG A 54 -25.89 6.89 23.85
N SER A 55 -25.71 6.21 22.73
CA SER A 55 -25.80 4.75 22.66
C SER A 55 -24.41 4.19 22.41
N SER A 56 -23.83 3.62 23.46
CA SER A 56 -22.64 2.78 23.37
C SER A 56 -22.97 1.51 22.58
N SER A 57 -22.67 1.51 21.29
CA SER A 57 -22.35 0.29 20.56
C SER A 57 -21.16 0.60 19.66
N SER A 58 -20.02 0.03 20.02
CA SER A 58 -18.89 -0.16 19.12
C SER A 58 -19.34 -1.11 18.00
N SER A 59 -20.10 -0.60 17.04
CA SER A 59 -20.21 -1.24 15.74
C SER A 59 -19.00 -0.78 14.94
N SER A 60 -17.97 -1.63 14.91
CA SER A 60 -17.36 -1.88 13.61
C SER A 60 -18.54 -2.05 12.64
N ARG A 61 -18.53 -1.33 11.51
CA ARG A 61 -19.42 -1.65 10.40
C ARG A 61 -18.96 -3.02 9.87
N GLN A 62 -19.25 -4.09 10.61
CA GLN A 62 -19.53 -5.38 10.00
C GLN A 62 -20.75 -5.08 9.12
N LEU A 63 -20.47 -4.83 7.83
CA LEU A 63 -21.46 -5.04 6.80
C LEU A 63 -22.18 -6.33 7.16
N ASN A 64 -23.48 -6.26 7.35
CA ASN A 64 -24.28 -7.41 7.71
C ASN A 64 -24.12 -8.40 6.53
N CYS A 65 -23.19 -9.36 6.65
CA CYS A 65 -22.74 -10.28 5.58
C CYS A 65 -23.87 -11.11 4.97
N ASN A 66 -25.08 -11.03 5.53
CA ASN A 66 -26.29 -11.69 5.04
C ASN A 66 -26.81 -11.12 3.71
N GLN A 67 -26.16 -10.10 3.14
CA GLN A 67 -26.57 -9.49 1.88
C GLN A 67 -25.48 -9.51 0.79
N CYS A 68 -24.38 -10.26 0.93
CA CYS A 68 -23.34 -10.34 -0.11
C CYS A 68 -23.15 -11.74 -0.70
N GLU A 69 -24.16 -12.63 -0.56
CA GLU A 69 -24.10 -13.99 -1.07
C GLU A 69 -23.84 -14.03 -2.59
N LEU A 70 -24.53 -13.16 -3.35
CA LEU A 70 -24.35 -13.10 -4.80
C LEU A 70 -22.95 -12.63 -5.18
N SER A 71 -22.46 -11.56 -4.56
CA SER A 71 -21.15 -11.00 -4.89
C SER A 71 -20.05 -11.99 -4.51
N MET A 72 -20.13 -12.62 -3.34
CA MET A 72 -19.17 -13.62 -2.90
C MET A 72 -19.16 -14.84 -3.83
N LYS A 73 -20.34 -15.35 -4.20
CA LYS A 73 -20.45 -16.49 -5.12
C LYS A 73 -19.90 -16.18 -6.51
N GLU A 74 -20.26 -15.05 -7.10
CA GLU A 74 -19.86 -14.72 -8.48
C GLU A 74 -18.42 -14.19 -8.59
N SER A 75 -17.81 -13.78 -7.48
CA SER A 75 -16.43 -13.31 -7.44
C SER A 75 -15.45 -14.30 -6.83
N ASP A 76 -15.85 -15.57 -6.64
CA ASP A 76 -15.02 -16.59 -5.98
C ASP A 76 -14.54 -16.19 -4.57
N ASN A 77 -15.40 -15.49 -3.81
CA ASN A 77 -15.17 -14.96 -2.47
C ASN A 77 -14.21 -13.76 -2.38
N TRP A 78 -14.07 -12.98 -3.46
CA TRP A 78 -13.20 -11.80 -3.49
C TRP A 78 -13.89 -10.52 -3.02
N PHE A 79 -15.17 -10.35 -3.38
CA PHE A 79 -15.93 -9.15 -3.09
C PHE A 79 -17.15 -9.48 -2.23
N CYS A 80 -17.23 -8.87 -1.04
CA CYS A 80 -18.46 -8.78 -0.26
C CYS A 80 -19.05 -7.38 -0.43
N GLU A 81 -20.03 -7.28 -1.31
CA GLU A 81 -20.81 -6.09 -1.61
C GLU A 81 -22.29 -6.45 -1.51
N SER A 82 -23.17 -5.50 -1.19
CA SER A 82 -24.61 -5.81 -1.14
C SER A 82 -25.10 -6.36 -2.47
N ASP A 83 -26.00 -7.33 -2.42
CA ASP A 83 -26.63 -7.99 -3.56
C ASP A 83 -27.27 -6.97 -4.52
N SER A 84 -27.79 -5.86 -4.00
CA SER A 84 -28.29 -4.73 -4.78
C SER A 84 -27.18 -3.97 -5.49
N ASP A 85 -26.08 -3.66 -4.79
CA ASP A 85 -24.96 -2.91 -5.35
C ASP A 85 -24.18 -3.76 -6.37
N TRP A 86 -24.01 -5.06 -6.12
CA TRP A 86 -23.38 -5.99 -7.05
C TRP A 86 -24.17 -6.10 -8.36
N ARG A 87 -25.50 -6.20 -8.30
CA ARG A 87 -26.37 -6.15 -9.50
C ARG A 87 -26.20 -4.82 -10.24
N ARG A 88 -26.20 -3.69 -9.52
CA ARG A 88 -25.97 -2.36 -10.11
C ARG A 88 -24.60 -2.28 -10.77
N ARG A 89 -23.56 -2.81 -10.13
CA ARG A 89 -22.19 -2.86 -10.67
C ARG A 89 -22.12 -3.64 -11.96
N LYS A 90 -22.75 -4.81 -12.06
CA LYS A 90 -22.80 -5.59 -13.32
C LYS A 90 -23.46 -4.81 -14.46
N ILE A 91 -24.53 -4.08 -14.18
CA ILE A 91 -25.18 -3.22 -15.18
C ILE A 91 -24.22 -2.11 -15.64
N LEU A 92 -23.60 -1.39 -14.71
CA LEU A 92 -22.65 -0.33 -15.02
C LEU A 92 -21.44 -0.87 -15.79
N HIS A 93 -20.91 -2.02 -15.37
CA HIS A 93 -19.81 -2.72 -16.06
C HIS A 93 -20.16 -2.98 -17.52
N HIS A 94 -21.35 -3.50 -17.84
CA HIS A 94 -21.74 -3.75 -19.22
C HIS A 94 -21.82 -2.48 -20.07
N ILE A 95 -22.27 -1.36 -19.47
CA ILE A 95 -22.31 -0.06 -20.16
C ILE A 95 -20.89 0.49 -20.37
N GLN A 96 -20.04 0.44 -19.35
CA GLN A 96 -18.64 0.88 -19.42
C GLN A 96 -17.82 0.02 -20.38
N ASN A 97 -17.93 -1.31 -20.31
CA ASN A 97 -17.24 -2.23 -21.21
C ASN A 97 -17.58 -1.98 -22.68
N LYS A 98 -18.85 -1.67 -23.01
CA LYS A 98 -19.22 -1.27 -24.37
C LYS A 98 -18.49 -0.01 -24.83
N ARG A 99 -18.29 0.98 -23.94
CA ARG A 99 -17.54 2.21 -24.24
C ARG A 99 -16.03 1.97 -24.30
N ASN A 100 -15.49 1.17 -23.39
CA ASN A 100 -14.08 0.81 -23.32
C ASN A 100 -13.61 -0.08 -24.50
N ARG A 101 -14.55 -0.72 -25.23
CA ARG A 101 -14.26 -1.46 -26.47
C ARG A 101 -14.09 -0.58 -27.70
N MET A 102 -14.36 0.72 -27.60
CA MET A 102 -13.98 1.65 -28.66
C MET A 102 -12.46 1.78 -28.65
N SER A 103 -11.84 1.73 -29.82
CA SER A 103 -10.42 2.01 -29.99
C SER A 103 -10.24 3.17 -30.96
N ASP A 104 -9.19 3.94 -30.73
CA ASP A 104 -8.83 5.12 -31.51
C ASP A 104 -7.31 5.17 -31.59
N THR A 105 -6.78 5.70 -32.70
CA THR A 105 -5.33 5.72 -32.96
C THR A 105 -4.61 6.87 -32.27
N ARG A 106 -5.34 7.80 -31.64
CA ARG A 106 -4.74 8.93 -30.91
C ARG A 106 -3.83 8.44 -29.78
N PRO A 107 -2.62 9.02 -29.66
CA PRO A 107 -1.79 8.80 -28.48
C PRO A 107 -2.60 9.13 -27.22
N LEU A 108 -2.52 8.25 -26.22
CA LEU A 108 -3.20 8.37 -24.94
C LEU A 108 -4.73 8.16 -24.95
N PHE A 109 -5.31 7.62 -26.03
CA PHE A 109 -6.76 7.41 -26.07
C PHE A 109 -7.28 6.61 -24.87
N PHE A 110 -6.68 5.46 -24.58
CA PHE A 110 -7.13 4.62 -23.48
C PHE A 110 -6.92 5.30 -22.12
N GLN A 111 -5.83 6.03 -21.92
CA GLN A 111 -5.59 6.77 -20.68
C GLN A 111 -6.69 7.83 -20.42
N ASN A 112 -7.24 8.42 -21.48
CA ASN A 112 -8.25 9.48 -21.38
C ASN A 112 -9.69 8.97 -21.43
N ASN A 113 -9.93 7.75 -21.93
CA ASN A 113 -11.28 7.25 -22.23
C ASN A 113 -11.63 5.94 -21.51
N TRP A 114 -10.69 5.36 -20.75
CA TRP A 114 -10.96 4.15 -19.98
C TRP A 114 -11.79 4.45 -18.73
N GLU A 115 -12.91 3.75 -18.58
CA GLU A 115 -13.76 3.85 -17.40
C GLU A 115 -13.60 2.63 -16.49
N PRO A 116 -13.14 2.81 -15.23
CA PRO A 116 -12.99 1.70 -14.30
C PRO A 116 -14.35 1.20 -13.79
N THR A 117 -14.47 -0.12 -13.68
CA THR A 117 -15.66 -0.81 -13.12
C THR A 117 -15.65 -0.88 -11.59
N ILE A 118 -14.46 -0.85 -10.98
CA ILE A 118 -14.27 -0.82 -9.53
C ILE A 118 -13.45 0.42 -9.20
N GLN A 119 -13.91 1.17 -8.21
CA GLN A 119 -13.29 2.38 -7.70
C GLN A 119 -13.12 2.21 -6.19
N CYS A 120 -12.09 2.84 -5.65
CA CYS A 120 -11.79 2.87 -4.23
C CYS A 120 -11.63 4.29 -3.73
N GLU A 121 -11.76 4.47 -2.42
CA GLU A 121 -11.62 5.76 -1.77
C GLU A 121 -10.16 6.26 -1.86
N PHE A 122 -9.20 5.34 -1.71
CA PHE A 122 -7.78 5.67 -1.78
C PHE A 122 -7.07 4.79 -2.79
N GLU A 123 -6.54 5.38 -3.86
CA GLU A 123 -5.70 4.69 -4.83
C GLU A 123 -4.22 5.07 -4.68
N ARG A 124 -3.33 4.10 -4.88
CA ARG A 124 -1.88 4.34 -4.91
C ARG A 124 -1.25 3.57 -6.06
N ARG A 125 -0.45 4.26 -6.87
CA ARG A 125 0.37 3.65 -7.92
C ARG A 125 1.58 2.95 -7.28
N LEU A 126 1.81 1.69 -7.62
CA LEU A 126 2.99 0.91 -7.23
C LEU A 126 3.71 0.40 -8.49
N GLY A 127 5.03 0.43 -8.49
CA GLY A 127 5.87 0.13 -9.66
C GLY A 127 6.14 1.35 -10.55
N ASN A 128 6.75 1.08 -11.71
CA ASN A 128 7.16 2.11 -12.65
C ASN A 128 5.99 2.90 -13.24
N ILE A 129 6.28 4.12 -13.70
CA ILE A 129 5.37 4.85 -14.59
C ILE A 129 5.31 4.09 -15.92
N GLY A 130 4.12 3.99 -16.53
CA GLY A 130 3.91 3.23 -17.77
C GLY A 130 3.01 2.03 -17.54
N ASP A 131 3.34 0.90 -18.13
CA ASP A 131 2.50 -0.30 -18.06
C ASP A 131 2.79 -1.16 -16.82
N GLY A 132 4.06 -1.39 -16.50
CA GLY A 132 4.46 -2.31 -15.42
C GLY A 132 3.91 -1.97 -14.03
N GLY A 133 3.78 -0.68 -13.68
CA GLY A 133 3.18 -0.26 -12.41
C GLY A 133 1.65 -0.25 -12.45
N LYS A 134 1.00 -0.66 -11.37
CA LYS A 134 -0.48 -0.73 -11.28
C LYS A 134 -1.04 0.15 -10.15
N TRP A 135 -2.27 0.62 -10.31
CA TRP A 135 -3.01 1.32 -9.26
C TRP A 135 -3.63 0.30 -8.32
N ILE A 136 -3.35 0.41 -7.02
CA ILE A 136 -3.89 -0.47 -6.00
C ILE A 136 -4.81 0.31 -5.06
N CYS A 137 -5.97 -0.29 -4.83
CA CYS A 137 -6.99 0.24 -3.94
C CYS A 137 -6.70 -0.04 -2.47
N ASP A 138 -6.87 0.99 -1.66
CA ASP A 138 -6.81 0.98 -0.20
C ASP A 138 -5.61 0.22 0.37
N ILE A 139 -4.44 0.34 -0.27
CA ILE A 139 -3.23 -0.40 0.12
C ILE A 139 -2.82 -0.15 1.59
N HIS A 140 -3.19 1.02 2.13
CA HIS A 140 -2.97 1.38 3.52
C HIS A 140 -3.72 0.48 4.51
N ARG A 141 -4.80 -0.21 4.09
CA ARG A 141 -5.57 -1.14 4.94
C ARG A 141 -4.78 -2.39 5.31
N PHE A 142 -3.76 -2.73 4.54
CA PHE A 142 -2.81 -3.78 4.90
C PHE A 142 -1.78 -3.30 5.95
N GLY A 143 -1.85 -2.02 6.38
CA GLY A 143 -1.15 -1.41 7.53
C GLY A 143 0.39 -1.50 7.51
N PRO A 144 1.12 -0.85 8.44
CA PRO A 144 2.51 -1.21 8.75
C PRO A 144 2.51 -2.55 9.50
N MET A 145 2.13 -3.62 8.81
CA MET A 145 2.04 -4.95 9.36
C MET A 145 3.32 -5.72 9.05
N ASN A 146 4.34 -5.48 9.88
CA ASN A 146 5.36 -6.52 10.10
C ASN A 146 4.73 -7.82 10.67
N THR A 147 3.43 -7.84 10.96
CA THR A 147 2.67 -8.94 11.56
C THR A 147 1.79 -9.73 10.60
N THR A 148 1.42 -9.24 9.41
CA THR A 148 0.60 -10.00 8.44
C THR A 148 1.42 -10.47 7.25
N HIS A 149 1.34 -11.77 7.01
CA HIS A 149 1.89 -12.41 5.83
C HIS A 149 0.90 -12.24 4.67
N ILE A 150 1.00 -11.10 3.98
CA ILE A 150 0.18 -10.87 2.77
C ILE A 150 0.66 -11.78 1.64
N LEU A 151 -0.29 -12.33 0.92
CA LEU A 151 -0.04 -13.19 -0.25
C LEU A 151 -0.37 -12.40 -1.52
N VAL A 152 0.61 -12.28 -2.41
CA VAL A 152 0.51 -11.50 -3.64
C VAL A 152 0.80 -12.39 -4.84
N TYR A 153 -0.13 -12.45 -5.78
CA TYR A 153 0.07 -13.08 -7.08
C TYR A 153 0.17 -12.01 -8.15
N SER A 154 1.25 -12.04 -8.93
CA SER A 154 1.45 -11.15 -10.06
C SER A 154 1.63 -11.94 -11.33
N LEU A 155 0.77 -11.71 -12.31
CA LEU A 155 0.75 -12.44 -13.56
C LEU A 155 1.08 -11.52 -14.72
N GLY A 156 1.97 -11.96 -15.60
CA GLY A 156 2.47 -11.17 -16.72
C GLY A 156 3.39 -10.06 -16.23
N SER A 157 4.60 -10.44 -15.84
CA SER A 157 5.65 -9.48 -15.46
C SER A 157 6.38 -8.93 -16.68
N ASN A 158 6.52 -9.74 -17.72
CA ASN A 158 7.36 -9.48 -18.88
C ASN A 158 8.77 -8.99 -18.50
N GLY A 159 9.31 -9.49 -17.38
CA GLY A 159 10.61 -9.10 -16.82
C GLY A 159 10.65 -7.76 -16.09
N ASP A 160 9.54 -6.99 -16.01
CA ASP A 160 9.43 -5.82 -15.14
C ASP A 160 8.93 -6.27 -13.75
N PHE A 161 9.79 -6.11 -12.74
CA PHE A 161 9.51 -6.46 -11.35
C PHE A 161 9.29 -5.24 -10.44
N SER A 162 9.06 -4.05 -11.01
CA SER A 162 8.95 -2.81 -10.26
C SER A 162 7.72 -2.79 -9.35
N PHE A 163 6.62 -3.41 -9.77
CA PHE A 163 5.40 -3.55 -8.97
C PHE A 163 5.65 -4.39 -7.72
N GLU A 164 6.24 -5.57 -7.90
CA GLU A 164 6.58 -6.53 -6.86
C GLU A 164 7.58 -5.93 -5.88
N SER A 165 8.59 -5.22 -6.41
CA SER A 165 9.57 -4.50 -5.60
C SER A 165 8.90 -3.44 -4.74
N SER A 166 7.99 -2.63 -5.31
CA SER A 166 7.24 -1.61 -4.57
C SER A 166 6.35 -2.20 -3.47
N ILE A 167 5.73 -3.37 -3.72
CA ILE A 167 4.99 -4.10 -2.70
C ILE A 167 5.93 -4.56 -1.58
N LYS A 168 7.08 -5.15 -1.94
CA LYS A 168 8.05 -5.67 -0.96
C LYS A 168 8.64 -4.58 -0.07
N GLU A 169 8.87 -3.39 -0.62
CA GLU A 169 9.31 -2.20 0.13
C GLU A 169 8.28 -1.74 1.17
N LEU A 170 6.99 -1.84 0.84
CA LEU A 170 5.90 -1.51 1.78
C LEU A 170 5.64 -2.62 2.80
N PHE A 171 5.82 -3.86 2.39
CA PHE A 171 5.50 -5.05 3.16
C PHE A 171 6.66 -6.03 3.10
N LEU A 172 7.63 -5.86 3.99
CA LEU A 172 8.86 -6.67 4.00
C LEU A 172 8.59 -8.18 4.12
N ASN A 173 7.51 -8.55 4.82
CA ASN A 173 7.07 -9.94 5.02
C ASN A 173 6.06 -10.42 3.96
N ALA A 174 5.83 -9.65 2.89
CA ALA A 174 4.98 -10.08 1.79
C ALA A 174 5.56 -11.31 1.10
N GLU A 175 4.68 -12.27 0.84
CA GLU A 175 4.95 -13.44 0.04
C GLU A 175 4.43 -13.18 -1.38
N ILE A 176 5.36 -13.02 -2.31
CA ILE A 176 5.07 -12.58 -3.66
C ILE A 176 5.43 -13.70 -4.63
N HIS A 177 4.44 -14.16 -5.39
CA HIS A 177 4.61 -15.12 -6.47
C HIS A 177 4.36 -14.43 -7.81
N THR A 178 5.35 -14.49 -8.68
CA THR A 178 5.25 -13.91 -10.03
C THR A 178 5.19 -15.00 -11.06
N PHE A 179 4.23 -14.91 -11.98
CA PHE A 179 3.93 -15.92 -12.98
C PHE A 179 4.04 -15.31 -14.38
N ASP A 180 4.81 -15.97 -15.24
CA ASP A 180 4.98 -15.55 -16.64
C ASP A 180 5.30 -16.75 -17.55
N MET A 181 5.07 -16.60 -18.86
CA MET A 181 5.51 -17.57 -19.86
C MET A 181 7.00 -17.47 -20.14
N GLY A 182 7.52 -16.24 -20.12
CA GLY A 182 8.95 -15.98 -20.30
C GLY A 182 9.75 -16.53 -19.13
N LEU A 183 11.06 -16.71 -19.35
CA LEU A 183 11.99 -17.06 -18.28
C LEU A 183 12.71 -15.79 -17.83
N PHE A 184 12.33 -15.28 -16.66
CA PHE A 184 12.92 -14.08 -16.08
C PHE A 184 13.50 -14.37 -14.70
N LYS A 185 14.47 -13.57 -14.29
CA LYS A 185 15.05 -13.64 -12.95
C LYS A 185 14.43 -12.55 -12.08
N CYS A 186 13.57 -12.95 -11.14
CA CYS A 186 13.10 -12.03 -10.12
C CYS A 186 14.27 -11.55 -9.24
N PRO A 187 14.28 -10.28 -8.81
CA PRO A 187 15.28 -9.78 -7.85
C PRO A 187 15.29 -10.60 -6.56
N GLU A 188 16.49 -10.76 -5.99
CA GLU A 188 16.66 -11.50 -4.73
C GLU A 188 15.83 -10.86 -3.61
N ASN A 189 15.21 -11.70 -2.80
CA ASN A 189 14.34 -11.29 -1.69
C ASN A 189 13.10 -10.46 -2.09
N VAL A 190 12.73 -10.37 -3.37
CA VAL A 190 11.50 -9.69 -3.81
C VAL A 190 10.37 -10.68 -4.02
N CYS A 191 10.56 -11.67 -4.88
CA CYS A 191 9.51 -12.62 -5.25
C CYS A 191 10.07 -14.00 -5.62
N THR A 192 9.17 -14.99 -5.60
CA THR A 192 9.42 -16.30 -6.20
C THR A 192 8.84 -16.31 -7.61
N PHE A 193 9.68 -16.57 -8.61
CA PHE A 193 9.27 -16.62 -10.01
C PHE A 193 8.83 -18.03 -10.42
N HIS A 194 7.76 -18.10 -11.21
CA HIS A 194 7.17 -19.32 -11.73
C HIS A 194 6.96 -19.18 -13.23
N GLN A 195 7.59 -20.05 -14.02
CA GLN A 195 7.34 -20.11 -15.46
C GLN A 195 6.02 -20.87 -15.72
N VAL A 196 4.90 -20.17 -15.57
CA VAL A 196 3.55 -20.73 -15.65
C VAL A 196 2.66 -19.73 -16.37
N PHE A 197 1.80 -20.23 -17.26
CA PHE A 197 0.70 -19.47 -17.84
C PHE A 197 -0.64 -19.98 -17.35
N LEU A 198 -1.55 -19.05 -17.06
CA LEU A 198 -2.87 -19.42 -16.60
C LEU A 198 -3.77 -19.85 -17.75
N GLY A 199 -4.56 -20.88 -17.48
CA GLY A 199 -5.55 -21.39 -18.42
C GLY A 199 -6.35 -22.53 -17.83
N SER A 200 -7.02 -23.30 -18.70
CA SER A 200 -7.89 -24.39 -18.25
C SER A 200 -7.12 -25.66 -17.86
N GLY A 201 -5.84 -25.77 -18.24
CA GLY A 201 -5.01 -26.97 -18.08
C GLY A 201 -5.53 -28.22 -18.80
N LYS A 202 -6.54 -28.08 -19.67
CA LYS A 202 -7.18 -29.22 -20.35
C LYS A 202 -6.56 -29.56 -21.70
N ASN A 203 -6.01 -28.57 -22.41
CA ASN A 203 -5.57 -28.71 -23.80
C ASN A 203 -4.16 -28.16 -24.07
N ASP A 204 -3.46 -27.72 -23.02
CA ASP A 204 -2.15 -27.10 -23.07
C ASP A 204 -1.43 -27.30 -21.73
N SER A 205 -0.18 -26.85 -21.63
CA SER A 205 0.58 -26.87 -20.37
C SER A 205 0.18 -25.75 -19.40
N SER A 206 -0.99 -25.12 -19.60
CA SER A 206 -1.47 -24.07 -18.71
C SER A 206 -1.90 -24.64 -17.37
N LYS A 207 -1.96 -23.79 -16.35
CA LYS A 207 -2.49 -24.17 -15.04
C LYS A 207 -3.67 -23.28 -14.69
N SER A 208 -4.71 -23.86 -14.09
CA SER A 208 -5.75 -23.04 -13.48
C SER A 208 -5.21 -22.33 -12.25
N LEU A 209 -5.80 -21.19 -11.89
CA LEU A 209 -5.44 -20.49 -10.64
C LEU A 209 -5.56 -21.43 -9.42
N GLN A 210 -6.61 -22.27 -9.41
CA GLN A 210 -6.79 -23.28 -8.37
C GLN A 210 -5.64 -24.29 -8.36
N MET A 211 -5.21 -24.82 -9.52
CA MET A 211 -4.07 -25.74 -9.58
C MET A 211 -2.79 -25.08 -9.02
N VAL A 212 -2.52 -23.82 -9.38
CA VAL A 212 -1.37 -23.06 -8.85
C VAL A 212 -1.47 -22.89 -7.34
N MET A 213 -2.64 -22.51 -6.81
CA MET A 213 -2.86 -22.42 -5.36
C MET A 213 -2.65 -23.77 -4.67
N ASN A 214 -3.05 -24.88 -5.29
CA ASN A 214 -2.87 -26.22 -4.72
C ASN A 214 -1.40 -26.61 -4.65
N GLU A 215 -0.65 -26.42 -5.73
CA GLU A 215 0.78 -26.75 -5.83
C GLU A 215 1.63 -25.92 -4.87
N LEU A 216 1.26 -24.65 -4.64
CA LEU A 216 1.93 -23.77 -3.70
C LEU A 216 1.45 -23.92 -2.24
N GLY A 217 0.44 -24.77 -1.98
CA GLY A 217 -0.09 -24.98 -0.63
C GLY A 217 -0.98 -23.83 -0.11
N HIS A 218 -1.54 -23.02 -1.00
CA HIS A 218 -2.34 -21.82 -0.70
C HIS A 218 -3.86 -22.04 -0.71
N GLN A 219 -4.32 -23.30 -0.70
CA GLN A 219 -5.76 -23.65 -0.75
C GLN A 219 -6.61 -23.02 0.36
N ASN A 220 -6.01 -22.82 1.53
CA ASN A 220 -6.68 -22.25 2.70
C ASN A 220 -6.19 -20.82 3.00
N ARG A 221 -5.62 -20.14 1.98
CA ARG A 221 -5.10 -18.78 2.12
C ARG A 221 -5.81 -17.83 1.16
N GLN A 222 -6.04 -16.61 1.63
CA GLN A 222 -6.55 -15.53 0.80
C GLN A 222 -5.41 -14.90 0.00
N ILE A 223 -5.59 -14.78 -1.31
CA ILE A 223 -4.78 -13.90 -2.14
C ILE A 223 -5.20 -12.47 -1.82
N HIS A 224 -4.29 -11.68 -1.25
CA HIS A 224 -4.59 -10.31 -0.80
C HIS A 224 -4.51 -9.32 -1.97
N ILE A 225 -3.57 -9.55 -2.89
CA ILE A 225 -3.37 -8.74 -4.09
C ILE A 225 -3.16 -9.68 -5.27
N LEU A 226 -3.93 -9.46 -6.33
CA LEU A 226 -3.79 -10.15 -7.61
C LEU A 226 -3.65 -9.11 -8.72
N LYS A 227 -2.43 -9.04 -9.27
CA LYS A 227 -2.15 -8.31 -10.51
C LYS A 227 -2.34 -9.28 -11.66
N VAL A 228 -3.26 -8.97 -12.59
CA VAL A 228 -3.43 -9.69 -13.85
C VAL A 228 -3.07 -8.74 -14.98
N ASP A 229 -1.90 -8.94 -15.57
CA ASP A 229 -1.31 -8.08 -16.58
C ASP A 229 -0.88 -8.92 -17.78
N ILE A 230 -1.86 -9.63 -18.32
CA ILE A 230 -1.67 -10.57 -19.41
C ILE A 230 -2.21 -9.95 -20.68
N GLU A 231 -1.33 -9.73 -21.65
CA GLU A 231 -1.69 -9.36 -23.00
C GLU A 231 -2.10 -10.64 -23.75
N GLY A 232 -3.27 -10.60 -24.40
CA GLY A 232 -3.89 -11.73 -25.12
C GLY A 232 -3.68 -11.69 -26.62
#